data_AF-A0A1W1HB05-F1
#
_entry.id   AF-A0A1W1HB05-F1
#
_cell.length_a   1.000
_cell.length_b   1.000
_cell.length_c   1.000
_cell.angle_alpha   90.00
_cell.angle_beta   90.00
_cell.angle_gamma   90.00
#
_symmetry.space_group_name_H-M   'P 1'
#
loop_
_entity.id
_entity.type
_entity.pdbx_description
1 polymer ?
#
loop_
_entity_poly.entity_id
_entity_poly.type
_entity_poly.pdbx_seq_one_letter_code
_entity_poly.pdbx_strand_id
1 'polypeptide(L)' 'MNKIAKAITGNTVKSFIDNFVILEIKRQLAISDISIKELTYLMGFEEPTNFVKYFKKHTSHSPSQFRKILKK' A
#
# COMPACT_ATOMS: atom_id res chain seq x y z
N MET A 1 27.13 -23.78 8.25
CA MET A 1 26.03 -23.57 9.22
C MET A 1 25.61 -22.09 9.32
N ASN A 2 25.27 -21.41 8.20
CA ASN A 2 24.85 -19.99 8.23
C ASN A 2 23.95 -19.60 7.03
N LYS A 3 23.03 -20.49 6.62
CA LYS A 3 22.07 -20.18 5.53
C LYS A 3 20.59 -20.35 5.90
N ILE A 4 20.27 -20.98 7.03
CA ILE A 4 18.88 -21.26 7.41
C ILE A 4 18.31 -20.17 8.34
N ALA A 5 19.15 -19.42 9.06
CA ALA A 5 18.72 -18.39 10.01
C ALA A 5 18.40 -17.00 9.41
N LYS A 6 18.61 -16.77 8.11
CA LYS A 6 18.27 -15.49 7.44
C LYS A 6 16.91 -15.49 6.71
N ALA A 7 16.20 -16.62 6.68
CA ALA A 7 15.03 -16.81 5.85
C ALA A 7 13.68 -16.55 6.56
N ILE A 8 13.62 -16.39 7.89
CA ILE A 8 12.36 -16.59 8.62
C ILE A 8 11.76 -15.34 9.32
N THR A 9 12.52 -14.30 9.72
CA THR A 9 11.99 -13.39 10.76
C THR A 9 11.87 -11.89 10.44
N GLY A 10 12.40 -11.37 9.33
CA GLY A 10 12.29 -9.93 9.00
C GLY A 10 11.30 -9.59 7.88
N ASN A 11 11.22 -10.46 6.86
CA ASN A 11 10.38 -10.21 5.67
C ASN A 11 8.92 -10.57 5.89
N THR A 12 8.60 -11.52 6.78
CA THR A 12 7.23 -11.95 7.06
C THR A 12 6.44 -10.85 7.77
N VAL A 13 7.00 -10.26 8.82
CA VAL A 13 6.36 -9.15 9.55
C VAL A 13 6.22 -7.92 8.67
N LYS A 14 7.29 -7.53 7.96
CA LYS A 14 7.23 -6.40 7.03
C LYS A 14 6.24 -6.65 5.90
N SER A 15 6.24 -7.85 5.30
CA SER A 15 5.27 -8.20 4.25
C SER A 15 3.84 -8.26 4.78
N PHE A 16 3.64 -8.68 6.03
CA PHE A 16 2.33 -8.69 6.65
C PHE A 16 1.81 -7.25 6.83
N ILE A 17 2.65 -6.37 7.38
CA ILE A 17 2.34 -4.94 7.48
C ILE A 17 2.07 -4.36 6.10
N ASP A 18 2.93 -4.67 5.12
CA ASP A 18 2.76 -4.15 3.76
C ASP A 18 1.43 -4.60 3.14
N ASN A 19 1.06 -5.87 3.31
CA ASN A 19 -0.21 -6.40 2.84
C ASN A 19 -1.41 -5.76 3.56
N PHE A 20 -1.30 -5.55 4.88
CA PHE A 20 -2.34 -4.90 5.68
C PHE A 20 -2.56 -3.44 5.27
N VAL A 21 -1.48 -2.68 5.13
CA VAL A 21 -1.52 -1.27 4.68
C VAL A 21 -2.12 -1.19 3.28
N ILE A 22 -1.70 -2.05 2.35
CA ILE A 22 -2.25 -2.07 0.99
C ILE A 22 -3.73 -2.45 0.97
N LEU A 23 -4.15 -3.40 1.81
CA LEU A 23 -5.57 -3.77 1.93
C LEU A 23 -6.41 -2.58 2.41
N GLU A 24 -5.93 -1.85 3.42
CA GLU A 24 -6.64 -0.68 3.93
C GLU A 24 -6.72 0.43 2.89
N ILE A 25 -5.64 0.70 2.15
CA ILE A 25 -5.66 1.68 1.05
C ILE A 25 -6.68 1.29 -0.01
N LYS A 26 -6.71 0.02 -0.43
CA LYS A 26 -7.69 -0.48 -1.40
C LYS A 26 -9.13 -0.29 -0.90
N ARG A 27 -9.38 -0.59 0.37
CA ARG A 27 -10.69 -0.41 1.02
C ARG A 27 -11.12 1.06 0.96
N GLN A 28 -10.25 1.97 1.37
CA GLN A 28 -10.54 3.41 1.33
C GLN A 28 -10.78 3.91 -0.09
N LEU A 29 -10.02 3.43 -1.08
CA LEU A 29 -10.24 3.79 -2.48
C LEU A 29 -11.59 3.29 -3.03
N ALA A 30 -12.15 2.23 -2.47
CA ALA A 30 -13.42 1.64 -2.87
C ALA A 30 -14.63 2.33 -2.25
N ILE A 31 -14.54 2.72 -0.98
CA ILE A 31 -15.70 3.22 -0.21
C ILE A 31 -15.71 4.74 -0.02
N SER A 32 -14.58 5.42 -0.26
CA SER A 32 -14.40 6.82 0.08
C SER A 32 -14.04 7.68 -1.15
N ASP A 33 -14.66 8.86 -1.20
CA ASP A 33 -14.39 9.89 -2.20
C ASP A 33 -13.29 10.88 -1.79
N ILE A 34 -12.60 10.64 -0.67
CA ILE A 34 -11.46 11.47 -0.25
C ILE A 34 -10.40 11.56 -1.37
N SER A 35 -9.73 12.70 -1.45
CA SER A 35 -8.66 12.89 -2.41
C SER A 35 -7.48 11.95 -2.12
N ILE A 36 -6.69 11.65 -3.17
CA ILE A 36 -5.46 10.85 -2.99
C ILE A 36 -4.47 11.55 -2.04
N LYS A 37 -4.50 12.89 -1.98
CA LYS A 37 -3.68 13.69 -1.06
C LYS A 37 -4.12 13.49 0.39
N GLU A 38 -5.41 13.54 0.69
CA GLU A 38 -5.91 13.29 2.05
C GLU A 38 -5.64 11.85 2.48
N LEU A 39 -5.87 10.87 1.59
CA LEU A 39 -5.59 9.48 1.86
C LEU A 39 -4.09 9.23 2.14
N THR A 40 -3.19 9.95 1.47
CA THR A 40 -1.74 9.89 1.72
C THR A 40 -1.44 10.19 3.20
N TYR A 41 -1.93 11.32 3.69
CA TYR A 41 -1.69 11.75 5.08
C TYR A 41 -2.41 10.85 6.09
N LEU A 42 -3.63 10.41 5.77
CA LEU A 42 -4.39 9.47 6.62
C LEU A 42 -3.64 8.15 6.84
N MET A 43 -2.95 7.66 5.80
CA MET A 43 -2.16 6.44 5.87
C MET A 43 -0.76 6.64 6.48
N GLY A 44 -0.46 7.84 6.98
CA GLY A 44 0.81 8.17 7.64
C GLY A 44 1.97 8.45 6.69
N PHE A 45 1.72 8.70 5.40
CA PHE A 45 2.76 9.12 4.47
C PHE A 45 2.92 10.64 4.50
N GLU A 46 4.17 11.11 4.61
CA GLU A 46 4.47 12.55 4.58
C GLU A 46 4.29 13.15 3.17
N GLU A 47 4.58 12.35 2.13
CA GLU A 47 4.64 12.82 0.75
C GLU A 47 3.78 11.95 -0.19
N PRO A 48 2.89 12.56 -1.01
CA PRO A 48 2.05 11.84 -1.97
C PRO A 48 2.85 10.98 -2.95
N THR A 49 4.05 11.43 -3.33
CA THR A 49 4.92 10.68 -4.23
C THR A 49 5.36 9.34 -3.63
N ASN A 50 5.64 9.32 -2.32
CA ASN A 50 6.04 8.09 -1.62
C ASN A 50 4.86 7.13 -1.50
N PHE A 51 3.68 7.64 -1.17
CA PHE A 51 2.44 6.87 -1.15
C PHE A 51 2.14 6.22 -2.51
N VAL A 52 2.21 7.00 -3.60
CA VAL A 52 1.94 6.49 -4.96
C VAL A 52 2.97 5.43 -5.36
N LYS A 53 4.26 5.66 -5.09
CA LYS A 53 5.33 4.67 -5.37
C LYS A 53 5.12 3.39 -4.57
N TYR A 54 4.78 3.51 -3.29
CA TYR A 54 4.48 2.39 -2.41
C TYR A 54 3.31 1.58 -2.95
N PHE A 55 2.15 2.21 -3.16
CA PHE A 55 0.97 1.52 -3.66
C PHE A 55 1.20 0.87 -5.03
N LYS A 56 1.86 1.58 -5.96
CA LYS A 56 2.18 1.04 -7.29
C LYS A 56 3.12 -0.15 -7.23
N LYS A 57 4.12 -0.14 -6.34
CA LYS A 57 5.03 -1.28 -6.14
C LYS A 57 4.29 -2.55 -5.74
N HIS A 58 3.23 -2.43 -4.93
CA HIS A 58 2.47 -3.56 -4.42
C HIS A 58 1.25 -3.96 -5.26
N THR A 59 0.75 -3.08 -6.14
CA THR A 59 -0.50 -3.32 -6.90
C THR A 59 -0.36 -3.16 -8.42
N SER A 60 0.82 -2.76 -8.90
CA SER A 60 1.11 -2.40 -10.30
C SER A 60 0.37 -1.18 -10.85
N HIS A 61 -0.56 -0.60 -10.08
CA HIS A 61 -1.39 0.53 -10.49
C HIS A 61 -1.18 1.71 -9.55
N SER A 62 -1.35 2.94 -10.03
CA SER A 62 -1.46 4.09 -9.12
C SER A 62 -2.80 4.05 -8.37
N PRO A 63 -2.90 4.69 -7.19
CA PRO A 63 -4.17 4.81 -6.45
C PRO A 63 -5.32 5.36 -7.31
N SER A 64 -5.04 6.38 -8.13
CA SER A 64 -6.03 6.97 -9.05
C SER A 64 -6.45 6.01 -10.17
N GLN A 65 -5.52 5.23 -10.72
CA GLN A 65 -5.84 4.20 -11.71
C GLN A 65 -6.70 3.09 -11.10
N PHE A 66 -6.35 2.65 -9.89
CA PHE A 66 -7.08 1.63 -9.16
C PHE A 66 -8.51 2.08 -8.84
N ARG A 67 -8.69 3.32 -8.38
CA ARG A 67 -10.03 3.89 -8.16
C ARG A 67 -10.89 3.92 -9.43
N LYS A 68 -10.30 4.22 -10.60
CA LYS A 68 -11.03 4.16 -11.88
C LYS A 68 -11.44 2.73 -12.27
N ILE A 69 -10.62 1.74 -11.94
CA ILE A 69 -10.96 0.32 -12.17
C ILE A 69 -12.15 -0.11 -11.30
N LEU A 70 -12.21 0.36 -10.05
CA LEU A 70 -13.31 0.02 -9.13
C LEU A 70 -14.65 0.70 -9.45
N LYS A 71 -14.63 1.88 -10.07
CA LYS A 71 -15.84 2.64 -10.42
C LYS A 71 -16.41 2.28 -11.80
N LYS A 72 -15.82 1.30 -12.49
CA LYS A 72 -16.39 0.68 -13.70
C LYS A 72 -17.28 -0.49 -13.31
#